data_AF-A0A973JIS9-F1
#
_entry.id   AF-A0A973JIS9-F1
#
_cell.length_a   1.000
_cell.length_b   1.000
_cell.length_c   1.000
_cell.angle_alpha   90.00
_cell.angle_beta   90.00
_cell.angle_gamma   90.00
#
_symmetry.space_group_name_H-M   'P 1'
#
loop_
_entity.id
_entity.type
_entity.pdbx_description
1 polymer ?
#
loop_
_entity_poly.entity_id
_entity_poly.type
_entity_poly.pdbx_seq_one_letter_code
_entity_poly.pdbx_strand_id
1 'polypeptide(L)'
;TSVSSDIYTIVRTLLVLALEFRGYQSTYVASLPPVDQTPLFQRYDSFYRLLAKACAPDPADRFASVAELRVQLHGVLREVVSTDRVGDDAARLAAPSLLFGTPDVSDAGLDWRDLPVLVVDTADPQTGWLATVNVEDPAQRLELLAQAPERSTEVLLATGRTALLAGQPDVVDHVADELLTADPWEWRAVWLQGLKALLLADGRGAQAAFNAVYGQVPGELAPKLALALACEASKEPDIAEALYVACARTDAAYVPPAAFALARLRAGRNDTTGGVAALDLVASTSRAFPEARRQRAAILAASGGGLGALADAMRSIDGVSIDNLDRARLTAQVLQTALDAVVARGPQPSISVGGHVATEPALRDGLERAYRALAGMAGTPDERTVLVDAANGVRRWTVR
;
A
#
# COMPACT_ATOMS: atom_id res chain seq x y z
N THR A 1 29.11 -32.30 2.34
CA THR A 1 27.96 -31.46 2.79
C THR A 1 28.15 -30.09 2.21
N SER A 2 27.13 -29.52 1.56
CA SER A 2 27.16 -28.16 1.01
C SER A 2 26.18 -27.27 1.76
N VAL A 3 26.38 -25.96 1.71
CA VAL A 3 25.43 -24.98 2.30
C VAL A 3 24.01 -25.23 1.78
N SER A 4 23.87 -25.50 0.48
CA SER A 4 22.59 -25.81 -0.17
C SER A 4 21.95 -27.12 0.33
N SER A 5 22.73 -28.15 0.68
CA SER A 5 22.19 -29.37 1.30
C SER A 5 21.75 -29.16 2.75
N ASP A 6 22.45 -28.29 3.49
CA ASP A 6 22.09 -27.95 4.87
C ASP A 6 20.80 -27.12 4.91
N ILE A 7 20.66 -26.13 4.02
CA ILE A 7 19.43 -25.34 3.84
C ILE A 7 18.23 -26.25 3.56
N TYR A 8 18.39 -27.19 2.62
CA TYR A 8 17.35 -28.18 2.33
C TYR A 8 16.94 -28.96 3.59
N THR A 9 17.92 -29.44 4.36
CA THR A 9 17.68 -30.23 5.57
C THR A 9 17.01 -29.43 6.69
N ILE A 10 17.44 -28.18 6.92
CA ILE A 10 16.84 -27.26 7.89
C ILE A 10 15.36 -27.07 7.58
N VAL A 11 15.04 -26.77 6.32
CA VAL A 11 13.69 -26.41 5.93
C VAL A 11 12.77 -27.63 5.86
N ARG A 12 13.28 -28.80 5.47
CA ARG A 12 12.55 -30.07 5.60
C ARG A 12 12.25 -30.43 7.04
N THR A 13 13.18 -30.17 7.96
CA THR A 13 12.96 -30.37 9.40
C THR A 13 11.85 -29.44 9.91
N LEU A 14 11.90 -28.16 9.52
CA LEU A 14 10.87 -27.19 9.87
C LEU A 14 9.48 -27.62 9.38
N LEU A 15 9.39 -28.13 8.15
CA LEU A 15 8.15 -28.64 7.57
C LEU A 15 7.58 -29.81 8.37
N VAL A 16 8.42 -30.78 8.79
CA VAL A 16 8.00 -31.92 9.62
C VAL A 16 7.49 -31.47 10.99
N LEU A 17 8.05 -30.39 11.56
CA LEU A 17 7.61 -29.84 12.84
C LEU A 17 6.31 -29.03 12.72
N ALA A 18 6.04 -28.43 11.57
CA ALA A 18 4.92 -27.50 11.37
C ALA A 18 3.60 -28.19 10.98
N LEU A 19 3.62 -29.40 10.41
CA LEU A 19 2.41 -30.16 10.08
C LEU A 19 2.62 -31.67 10.20
N GLU A 20 1.52 -32.42 10.27
CA GLU A 20 1.54 -33.87 10.06
C GLU A 20 1.95 -34.20 8.62
N PHE A 21 3.26 -34.31 8.37
CA PHE A 21 3.78 -34.51 7.03
C PHE A 21 3.75 -35.99 6.61
N ARG A 22 2.54 -36.50 6.31
CA ARG A 22 2.36 -37.89 5.85
C ARG A 22 3.04 -38.11 4.50
N GLY A 23 3.85 -39.17 4.41
CA GLY A 23 4.56 -39.53 3.18
C GLY A 23 5.91 -38.82 2.98
N TYR A 24 6.45 -38.12 3.99
CA TYR A 24 7.74 -37.42 3.88
C TYR A 24 8.95 -38.33 3.59
N GLN A 25 8.88 -39.61 3.96
CA GLN A 25 9.88 -40.66 3.65
C GLN A 25 9.51 -41.52 2.43
N SER A 26 8.35 -41.30 1.80
CA SER A 26 7.86 -42.09 0.67
C SER A 26 7.42 -41.21 -0.51
N THR A 27 6.20 -40.70 -0.50
CA THR A 27 5.61 -39.92 -1.61
C THR A 27 6.31 -38.57 -1.83
N TYR A 28 6.75 -37.92 -0.75
CA TYR A 28 7.27 -36.56 -0.75
C TYR A 28 8.74 -36.49 -0.35
N VAL A 29 9.56 -37.45 -0.80
CA VAL A 29 11.01 -37.51 -0.48
C VAL A 29 11.75 -36.27 -1.00
N ALA A 30 11.47 -35.87 -2.23
CA ALA A 30 12.12 -34.75 -2.93
C ALA A 30 11.13 -33.65 -3.36
N SER A 31 9.91 -33.67 -2.82
CA SER A 31 8.84 -32.73 -3.18
C SER A 31 8.07 -32.26 -1.95
N LEU A 32 7.31 -31.19 -2.12
CA LEU A 32 6.36 -30.68 -1.13
C LEU A 32 4.95 -31.20 -1.44
N PRO A 33 4.07 -31.33 -0.43
CA PRO A 33 2.68 -31.67 -0.67
C PRO A 33 1.97 -30.53 -1.45
N PRO A 34 0.96 -30.85 -2.27
CA PRO A 34 0.20 -29.83 -3.00
C PRO A 34 -0.45 -28.79 -2.08
N VAL A 35 -0.51 -27.52 -2.53
CA VAL A 35 -1.06 -26.40 -1.74
C VAL A 35 -2.56 -26.58 -1.49
N ASP A 36 -3.32 -27.03 -2.48
CA ASP A 36 -4.75 -27.31 -2.41
C ASP A 36 -5.10 -28.39 -1.37
N GLN A 37 -4.17 -29.29 -1.06
CA GLN A 37 -4.31 -30.35 -0.06
C GLN A 37 -3.69 -30.01 1.30
N THR A 38 -3.04 -28.85 1.42
CA THR A 38 -2.29 -28.47 2.63
C THR A 38 -2.82 -27.17 3.22
N PRO A 39 -3.74 -27.23 4.21
CA PRO A 39 -4.33 -26.03 4.82
C PRO A 39 -3.30 -25.04 5.39
N LEU A 40 -2.16 -25.54 5.87
CA LEU A 40 -1.06 -24.69 6.36
C LEU A 40 -0.51 -23.78 5.24
N PHE A 41 -0.34 -24.31 4.02
CA PHE A 41 0.18 -23.54 2.89
C PHE A 41 -0.83 -22.53 2.37
N GLN A 42 -2.12 -22.86 2.41
CA GLN A 42 -3.20 -21.92 2.06
C GLN A 42 -3.28 -20.75 3.04
N ARG A 43 -2.99 -21.00 4.31
CA ARG A 43 -3.03 -19.97 5.36
C ARG A 43 -1.78 -19.08 5.35
N TYR A 44 -0.61 -19.65 5.09
CA TYR A 44 0.68 -18.94 5.15
C TYR A 44 1.46 -19.08 3.83
N ASP A 45 1.10 -18.27 2.84
CA ASP A 45 1.71 -18.31 1.49
C ASP A 45 3.22 -18.01 1.52
N SER A 46 3.65 -17.03 2.33
CA SER A 46 5.08 -16.70 2.50
C SER A 46 5.89 -17.86 3.08
N PHE A 47 5.30 -18.63 3.99
CA PHE A 47 5.92 -19.85 4.51
C PHE A 47 6.05 -20.90 3.42
N TYR A 48 4.99 -21.18 2.66
CA TYR A 48 5.05 -22.09 1.52
C TYR A 48 6.14 -21.69 0.52
N ARG A 49 6.23 -20.41 0.14
CA ARG A 49 7.24 -19.92 -0.81
C ARG A 49 8.67 -20.06 -0.30
N LEU A 50 8.88 -19.80 0.99
CA LEU A 50 10.18 -20.05 1.64
C LEU A 50 10.56 -21.53 1.55
N LEU A 51 9.61 -22.43 1.84
CA LEU A 51 9.81 -23.87 1.70
C LEU A 51 10.12 -24.25 0.25
N ALA A 52 9.35 -23.75 -0.70
CA ALA A 52 9.50 -24.05 -2.13
C ALA A 52 10.88 -23.62 -2.64
N LYS A 53 11.34 -22.41 -2.30
CA LYS A 53 12.68 -21.94 -2.67
C LYS A 53 13.78 -22.77 -2.02
N ALA A 54 13.72 -23.01 -0.71
CA ALA A 54 14.76 -23.79 -0.01
C ALA A 54 14.77 -25.28 -0.39
N CYS A 55 13.65 -25.81 -0.89
CA CYS A 55 13.53 -27.18 -1.36
C CYS A 55 13.56 -27.31 -2.88
N ALA A 56 14.00 -26.28 -3.61
CA ALA A 56 14.07 -26.33 -5.08
C ALA A 56 14.90 -27.53 -5.56
N PRO A 57 14.51 -28.23 -6.64
CA PRO A 57 15.24 -29.39 -7.13
C PRO A 57 16.69 -29.05 -7.49
N ASP A 58 16.89 -27.94 -8.19
CA ASP A 58 18.21 -27.40 -8.47
C ASP A 58 18.79 -26.70 -7.22
N PRO A 59 19.96 -27.12 -6.72
CA PRO A 59 20.66 -26.43 -5.64
C PRO A 59 20.92 -24.95 -5.87
N ALA A 60 21.03 -24.49 -7.12
CA ALA A 60 21.28 -23.10 -7.49
C ALA A 60 20.06 -22.19 -7.30
N ASP A 61 18.84 -22.74 -7.35
CA ASP A 61 17.59 -21.99 -7.13
C ASP A 61 17.31 -21.70 -5.64
N ARG A 62 18.05 -22.35 -4.75
CA ARG A 62 17.88 -22.23 -3.29
C ARG A 62 18.52 -20.94 -2.77
N PHE A 63 18.40 -20.69 -1.47
CA PHE A 63 19.13 -19.59 -0.83
C PHE A 63 20.64 -19.84 -0.93
N ALA A 64 21.41 -18.82 -1.29
CA ALA A 64 22.86 -18.92 -1.47
C ALA A 64 23.59 -19.08 -0.13
N SER A 65 22.98 -18.59 0.96
CA SER A 65 23.55 -18.71 2.31
C SER A 65 22.50 -18.95 3.40
N VAL A 66 22.95 -19.49 4.54
CA VAL A 66 22.13 -19.60 5.75
C VAL A 66 21.76 -18.21 6.30
N ALA A 67 22.61 -17.20 6.09
CA ALA A 67 22.32 -15.82 6.50
C ALA A 67 21.13 -15.25 5.72
N GLU A 68 21.08 -15.49 4.40
CA GLU A 68 19.97 -15.11 3.53
C GLU A 68 18.67 -15.85 3.95
N LEU A 69 18.72 -17.17 4.11
CA LEU A 69 17.59 -17.96 4.62
C LEU A 69 17.08 -17.39 5.95
N ARG A 70 17.98 -17.06 6.87
CA ARG A 70 17.64 -16.53 8.19
C ARG A 70 16.89 -15.20 8.07
N VAL A 71 17.32 -14.28 7.21
CA VAL A 71 16.62 -12.99 7.01
C VAL A 71 15.18 -13.24 6.52
N GLN A 72 15.03 -14.09 5.51
CA GLN A 72 13.72 -14.40 4.95
C GLN A 72 12.82 -15.15 5.96
N LEU A 73 13.38 -16.07 6.75
CA LEU A 73 12.64 -16.80 7.78
C LEU A 73 12.12 -15.89 8.89
N HIS A 74 12.87 -14.86 9.30
CA HIS A 74 12.37 -13.86 10.24
C HIS A 74 11.24 -13.02 9.65
N GLY A 75 11.30 -12.69 8.35
CA GLY A 75 10.19 -12.05 7.63
C GLY A 75 8.91 -12.90 7.67
N VAL A 76 9.03 -14.17 7.28
CA VAL A 76 7.92 -15.13 7.31
C VAL A 76 7.37 -15.32 8.73
N LEU A 77 8.23 -15.47 9.73
CA LEU A 77 7.79 -15.61 11.13
C LEU A 77 6.97 -14.41 11.59
N ARG A 78 7.38 -13.18 11.24
CA ARG A 78 6.63 -11.96 11.57
C ARG A 78 5.24 -11.97 10.97
N GLU A 79 5.11 -12.37 9.72
CA GLU A 79 3.82 -12.45 9.04
C GLU A 79 2.92 -13.53 9.65
N VAL A 80 3.46 -14.72 9.94
CA VAL A 80 2.72 -15.82 10.60
C VAL A 80 2.19 -15.37 11.97
N VAL A 81 3.06 -14.77 12.80
CA VAL A 81 2.67 -14.27 14.13
C VAL A 81 1.62 -13.16 14.02
N SER A 82 1.78 -12.24 13.07
CA SER A 82 0.85 -11.13 12.84
C SER A 82 -0.50 -11.58 12.30
N THR A 83 -0.51 -12.69 11.55
CA THR A 83 -1.75 -13.31 11.04
C THR A 83 -2.56 -13.94 12.16
N ASP A 84 -1.89 -14.57 13.14
CA ASP A 84 -2.56 -15.33 14.21
C ASP A 84 -2.87 -14.49 15.46
N ARG A 85 -2.05 -13.48 15.76
CA ARG A 85 -2.22 -12.60 16.93
C ARG A 85 -2.92 -11.30 16.54
N VAL A 86 -4.22 -11.40 16.25
CA VAL A 86 -5.06 -10.24 15.95
C VAL A 86 -5.13 -9.32 17.18
N GLY A 87 -4.64 -8.08 17.03
CA GLY A 87 -4.74 -7.04 18.06
C GLY A 87 -3.49 -6.80 18.91
N ASP A 88 -2.42 -7.57 18.71
CA ASP A 88 -1.11 -7.26 19.28
C ASP A 88 -0.40 -6.17 18.44
N ASP A 89 0.40 -5.33 19.09
CA ASP A 89 1.28 -4.31 18.50
C ASP A 89 2.42 -4.89 17.63
N ALA A 90 2.27 -6.11 17.08
CA ALA A 90 3.27 -6.84 16.30
C ALA A 90 3.79 -6.01 15.11
N ALA A 91 2.91 -5.24 14.46
CA ALA A 91 3.29 -4.32 13.38
C ALA A 91 4.24 -3.19 13.83
N ARG A 92 4.26 -2.82 15.13
CA ARG A 92 5.08 -1.72 15.67
C ARG A 92 6.52 -2.12 15.99
N LEU A 93 6.82 -3.42 16.04
CA LEU A 93 8.13 -3.96 16.45
C LEU A 93 8.90 -4.60 15.30
N ALA A 94 8.46 -4.42 14.06
CA ALA A 94 9.11 -4.99 12.89
C ALA A 94 10.49 -4.34 12.66
N ALA A 95 11.52 -5.19 12.52
CA ALA A 95 12.82 -4.73 12.07
C ALA A 95 12.73 -4.26 10.61
N PRO A 96 13.42 -3.16 10.23
CA PRO A 96 13.41 -2.68 8.87
C PRO A 96 13.95 -3.74 7.91
N SER A 97 13.46 -3.73 6.67
CA SER A 97 14.00 -4.58 5.61
C SER A 97 15.45 -4.22 5.33
N LEU A 98 16.25 -5.24 4.99
CA LEU A 98 17.63 -5.06 4.53
C LEU A 98 17.71 -4.91 3.01
N LEU A 99 16.63 -5.23 2.30
CA LEU A 99 16.58 -5.27 0.83
C LEU A 99 15.77 -4.09 0.26
N PHE A 100 14.84 -3.55 1.05
CA PHE A 100 13.94 -2.50 0.63
C PHE A 100 13.85 -1.37 1.66
N GLY A 101 13.65 -0.14 1.17
CA GLY A 101 13.26 1.00 1.99
C GLY A 101 11.82 0.90 2.48
N THR A 102 11.29 2.01 2.99
CA THR A 102 9.87 2.13 3.34
C THR A 102 9.07 2.66 2.16
N PRO A 103 7.80 2.26 2.00
CA PRO A 103 6.92 2.91 1.03
C PRO A 103 6.73 4.38 1.41
N ASP A 104 6.64 5.26 0.42
CA ASP A 104 6.44 6.70 0.64
C ASP A 104 5.04 7.10 0.18
N VAL A 105 4.08 7.01 1.10
CA VAL A 105 2.68 7.36 0.82
C VAL A 105 2.19 8.42 1.80
N SER A 106 1.86 9.59 1.25
CA SER A 106 1.13 10.65 1.95
C SER A 106 -0.35 10.71 1.55
N ASP A 107 -0.68 10.23 0.35
CA ASP A 107 -1.97 10.45 -0.31
C ASP A 107 -2.74 9.13 -0.52
N ALA A 108 -3.95 9.22 -1.08
CA ALA A 108 -4.82 8.08 -1.39
C ALA A 108 -4.25 7.10 -2.44
N GLY A 109 -3.42 7.65 -3.34
CA GLY A 109 -2.88 6.95 -4.49
C GLY A 109 -1.73 6.04 -4.08
N LEU A 110 -1.58 4.94 -4.81
CA LEU A 110 -0.39 4.11 -4.76
C LEU A 110 0.07 3.88 -6.19
N ASP A 111 1.21 4.48 -6.54
CA ASP A 111 1.89 4.32 -7.81
C ASP A 111 3.19 3.53 -7.64
N TRP A 112 3.81 3.10 -8.75
CA TRP A 112 5.11 2.41 -8.74
C TRP A 112 6.22 3.24 -8.10
N ARG A 113 6.08 4.57 -8.07
CA ARG A 113 7.01 5.51 -7.44
C ARG A 113 6.99 5.40 -5.91
N ASP A 114 5.82 5.14 -5.36
CA ASP A 114 5.57 5.06 -3.91
C ASP A 114 5.95 3.69 -3.33
N LEU A 115 6.16 2.69 -4.20
CA LEU A 115 6.66 1.38 -3.80
C LEU A 115 8.07 1.49 -3.20
N PRO A 116 8.40 0.62 -2.22
CA PRO A 116 9.71 0.59 -1.60
C PRO A 116 10.86 0.54 -2.61
N VAL A 117 11.85 1.41 -2.42
CA VAL A 117 13.07 1.40 -3.22
C VAL A 117 14.02 0.28 -2.77
N LEU A 118 14.83 -0.25 -3.70
CA LEU A 118 15.89 -1.20 -3.34
C LEU A 118 16.93 -0.50 -2.46
N VAL A 119 17.39 -1.20 -1.42
CA VAL A 119 18.52 -0.76 -0.60
C VAL A 119 19.81 -1.07 -1.36
N VAL A 120 20.71 -0.08 -1.41
CA VAL A 120 22.02 -0.23 -2.06
C VAL A 120 22.87 -1.25 -1.29
N ASP A 121 23.38 -2.25 -1.99
CA ASP A 121 24.35 -3.18 -1.42
C ASP A 121 25.68 -2.47 -1.16
N THR A 122 26.01 -2.32 0.12
CA THR A 122 27.24 -1.65 0.57
C THR A 122 28.52 -2.43 0.24
N ALA A 123 28.41 -3.68 -0.18
CA ALA A 123 29.54 -4.47 -0.68
C ALA A 123 29.89 -4.16 -2.14
N ASP A 124 29.04 -3.44 -2.89
CA ASP A 124 29.30 -3.10 -4.29
C ASP A 124 30.47 -2.09 -4.39
N PRO A 125 31.45 -2.32 -5.30
CA PRO A 125 32.64 -1.47 -5.42
C PRO A 125 32.32 -0.01 -5.75
N GLN A 126 31.18 0.24 -6.40
CA GLN A 126 30.77 1.57 -6.86
C GLN A 126 29.87 2.29 -5.86
N THR A 127 29.58 1.73 -4.68
CA THR A 127 28.75 2.36 -3.63
C THR A 127 29.22 3.78 -3.30
N GLY A 128 30.53 3.96 -3.09
CA GLY A 128 31.10 5.27 -2.75
C GLY A 128 30.97 6.28 -3.89
N TRP A 129 31.10 5.83 -5.14
CA TRP A 129 30.93 6.68 -6.31
C TRP A 129 29.45 7.05 -6.54
N LEU A 130 28.54 6.09 -6.41
CA LEU A 130 27.09 6.30 -6.52
C LEU A 130 26.59 7.36 -5.54
N ALA A 131 27.13 7.39 -4.32
CA ALA A 131 26.82 8.41 -3.31
C ALA A 131 27.22 9.84 -3.72
N THR A 132 28.08 10.02 -4.73
CA THR A 132 28.45 11.33 -5.29
C THR A 132 27.48 11.81 -6.38
N VAL A 133 26.72 10.90 -6.99
CA VAL A 133 25.75 11.21 -8.04
C VAL A 133 24.45 11.66 -7.37
N ASN A 134 24.30 12.97 -7.13
CA ASN A 134 23.17 13.55 -6.37
C ASN A 134 22.33 14.55 -7.20
N VAL A 135 22.19 14.30 -8.51
CA VAL A 135 21.35 15.13 -9.38
C VAL A 135 19.90 14.64 -9.35
N GLU A 136 18.95 15.56 -9.20
CA GLU A 136 17.51 15.29 -9.18
C GLU A 136 16.93 15.05 -10.58
N ASP A 137 17.42 15.77 -11.59
CA ASP A 137 16.96 15.61 -12.98
C ASP A 137 17.31 14.22 -13.53
N PRO A 138 16.33 13.37 -13.89
CA PRO A 138 16.59 12.00 -14.31
C PRO A 138 17.45 11.90 -15.58
N ALA A 139 17.30 12.82 -16.53
CA ALA A 139 18.08 12.80 -17.77
C ALA A 139 19.56 13.07 -17.49
N GLN A 140 19.88 14.15 -16.77
CA GLN A 140 21.25 14.44 -16.34
C GLN A 140 21.83 13.34 -15.45
N ARG A 141 21.01 12.74 -14.57
CA ARG A 141 21.45 11.64 -13.72
C ARG A 141 21.85 10.41 -14.54
N LEU A 142 21.13 10.07 -15.62
CA LEU A 142 21.53 8.98 -16.53
C LEU A 142 22.87 9.27 -17.22
N GLU A 143 23.10 10.52 -17.65
CA GLU A 143 24.38 10.92 -18.26
C GLU A 143 25.56 10.75 -17.28
N LEU A 144 25.36 11.04 -16.00
CA LEU A 144 26.37 10.80 -14.96
C LEU A 144 26.57 9.31 -14.70
N LEU A 145 25.49 8.52 -14.62
CA LEU A 145 25.55 7.07 -14.43
C LEU A 145 26.31 6.36 -15.56
N ALA A 146 26.18 6.86 -16.80
CA ALA A 146 26.94 6.36 -17.94
C ALA A 146 28.46 6.62 -17.82
N GLN A 147 28.88 7.54 -16.95
CA GLN A 147 30.30 7.85 -16.68
C GLN A 147 30.87 7.10 -15.48
N ALA A 148 30.14 6.12 -14.93
CA ALA A 148 30.62 5.30 -13.84
C ALA A 148 31.97 4.63 -14.18
N PRO A 149 32.95 4.64 -13.25
CA PRO A 149 34.23 3.95 -13.45
C PRO A 149 34.09 2.47 -13.83
N GLU A 150 33.09 1.79 -13.26
CA GLU A 150 32.70 0.43 -13.55
C GLU A 150 31.17 0.31 -13.60
N ARG A 151 30.65 -0.53 -14.50
CA ARG A 151 29.22 -0.85 -14.60
C ARG A 151 28.88 -2.02 -13.66
N SER A 152 28.95 -1.78 -12.36
CA SER A 152 28.59 -2.76 -11.33
C SER A 152 27.08 -3.00 -11.24
N THR A 153 26.66 -4.01 -10.49
CA THR A 153 25.24 -4.32 -10.25
C THR A 153 24.49 -3.11 -9.68
N GLU A 154 25.03 -2.42 -8.68
CA GLU A 154 24.36 -1.24 -8.11
C GLU A 154 24.30 -0.05 -9.08
N VAL A 155 25.29 0.11 -9.95
CA VAL A 155 25.25 1.15 -11.01
C VAL A 155 24.15 0.82 -12.03
N LEU A 156 24.01 -0.45 -12.42
CA LEU A 156 22.95 -0.91 -13.31
C LEU A 156 21.57 -0.71 -12.67
N LEU A 157 21.38 -1.10 -11.41
CA LEU A 157 20.13 -0.90 -10.67
C LEU A 157 19.76 0.58 -10.55
N ALA A 158 20.73 1.44 -10.23
CA ALA A 158 20.55 2.89 -10.19
C ALA A 158 20.18 3.45 -11.58
N THR A 159 20.78 2.92 -12.64
CA THR A 159 20.47 3.30 -14.04
C THR A 159 19.03 2.91 -14.39
N GLY A 160 18.63 1.67 -14.12
CA GLY A 160 17.27 1.20 -14.37
C GLY A 160 16.21 1.99 -13.60
N ARG A 161 16.43 2.27 -12.30
CA ARG A 161 15.50 3.10 -11.52
C ARG A 161 15.43 4.53 -12.04
N THR A 162 16.56 5.12 -12.44
CA THR A 162 16.59 6.47 -13.02
C THR A 162 15.89 6.51 -14.38
N ALA A 163 16.05 5.48 -15.21
CA ALA A 163 15.38 5.34 -16.49
C ALA A 163 13.85 5.26 -16.35
N LEU A 164 13.33 4.58 -15.31
CA LEU A 164 11.91 4.60 -14.99
C LEU A 164 11.41 6.02 -14.68
N LEU A 165 12.16 6.80 -13.91
CA LEU A 165 11.82 8.20 -13.60
C LEU A 165 11.88 9.08 -14.86
N ALA A 166 12.82 8.80 -15.76
CA ALA A 166 12.96 9.48 -17.06
C ALA A 166 11.94 9.04 -18.12
N GLY A 167 11.10 8.03 -17.83
CA GLY A 167 10.15 7.47 -18.80
C GLY A 167 10.80 6.73 -19.97
N GLN A 168 11.96 6.09 -19.75
CA GLN A 168 12.74 5.38 -20.77
C GLN A 168 12.69 3.85 -20.54
N PRO A 169 11.60 3.16 -20.91
CA PRO A 169 11.44 1.73 -20.64
C PRO A 169 12.46 0.86 -21.37
N ASP A 170 12.94 1.26 -22.56
CA ASP A 170 13.92 0.51 -23.35
C ASP A 170 15.28 0.39 -22.61
N VAL A 171 15.67 1.44 -21.87
CA VAL A 171 16.89 1.42 -21.05
C VAL A 171 16.73 0.45 -19.88
N VAL A 172 15.52 0.35 -19.32
CA VAL A 172 15.23 -0.61 -18.23
C VAL A 172 15.36 -2.04 -18.74
N ASP A 173 14.90 -2.33 -19.96
CA ASP A 173 15.06 -3.65 -20.58
C ASP A 173 16.52 -4.00 -20.81
N HIS A 174 17.30 -3.07 -21.37
CA HIS A 174 18.73 -3.31 -21.57
C HIS A 174 19.48 -3.58 -20.26
N VAL A 175 19.17 -2.79 -19.21
CA VAL A 175 19.74 -2.99 -17.87
C VAL A 175 19.34 -4.34 -17.28
N ALA A 176 18.07 -4.72 -17.39
CA ALA A 176 17.57 -5.99 -16.86
C ALA A 176 18.20 -7.19 -17.59
N ASP A 177 18.32 -7.12 -18.91
CA ASP A 177 18.96 -8.16 -19.73
C ASP A 177 20.45 -8.30 -19.38
N GLU A 178 21.16 -7.19 -19.16
CA GLU A 178 22.57 -7.20 -18.76
C GLU A 178 22.76 -7.85 -17.38
N LEU A 179 21.92 -7.48 -16.40
CA LEU A 179 21.92 -8.08 -15.06
C LEU A 179 21.65 -9.59 -15.12
N LEU A 180 20.61 -10.01 -15.84
CA LEU A 180 20.21 -11.41 -15.94
C LEU A 180 21.17 -12.27 -16.78
N THR A 181 21.90 -11.65 -17.71
CA THR A 181 22.98 -12.32 -18.45
C THR A 181 24.18 -12.58 -17.55
N ALA A 182 24.50 -11.65 -16.65
CA ALA A 182 25.59 -11.80 -15.69
C ALA A 182 25.23 -12.78 -14.55
N ASP A 183 24.02 -12.67 -14.02
CA ASP A 183 23.46 -13.55 -12.99
C ASP A 183 21.96 -13.83 -13.26
N PRO A 184 21.61 -15.04 -13.76
CA PRO A 184 20.23 -15.42 -14.00
C PRO A 184 19.32 -15.39 -12.76
N TRP A 185 19.88 -15.38 -11.55
CA TRP A 185 19.14 -15.32 -10.28
C TRP A 185 19.00 -13.90 -9.72
N GLU A 186 19.45 -12.87 -10.45
CA GLU A 186 19.36 -11.47 -10.04
C GLU A 186 17.90 -10.98 -10.07
N TRP A 187 17.18 -11.24 -8.99
CA TRP A 187 15.78 -10.89 -8.83
C TRP A 187 15.52 -9.38 -8.87
N ARG A 188 16.52 -8.54 -8.56
CA ARG A 188 16.36 -7.08 -8.61
C ARG A 188 16.17 -6.57 -10.04
N ALA A 189 16.67 -7.29 -11.04
CA ALA A 189 16.36 -7.03 -12.44
C ALA A 189 14.86 -7.28 -12.74
N VAL A 190 14.31 -8.39 -12.23
CA VAL A 190 12.89 -8.72 -12.35
C VAL A 190 12.01 -7.71 -11.61
N TRP A 191 12.47 -7.18 -10.47
CA TRP A 191 11.82 -6.06 -9.78
C TRP A 191 11.72 -4.82 -10.66
N LEU A 192 12.80 -4.42 -11.34
CA LEU A 192 12.79 -3.31 -12.30
C LEU A 192 11.82 -3.56 -13.46
N GLN A 193 11.77 -4.79 -13.98
CA GLN A 193 10.80 -5.17 -15.03
C GLN A 193 9.35 -5.03 -14.53
N GLY A 194 9.06 -5.39 -13.28
CA GLY A 194 7.73 -5.20 -12.68
C GLY A 194 7.35 -3.73 -12.54
N LEU A 195 8.28 -2.87 -12.12
CA LEU A 195 8.06 -1.42 -12.07
C LEU A 195 7.84 -0.83 -13.46
N LYS A 196 8.61 -1.27 -14.46
CA LYS A 196 8.42 -0.89 -15.88
C LYS A 196 7.04 -1.30 -16.38
N ALA A 197 6.58 -2.50 -16.04
CA ALA A 197 5.25 -2.96 -16.43
C ALA A 197 4.14 -2.09 -15.80
N LEU A 198 4.26 -1.70 -14.53
CA LEU A 198 3.34 -0.73 -13.92
C LEU A 198 3.36 0.64 -14.63
N LEU A 199 4.56 1.16 -14.96
CA LEU A 199 4.72 2.41 -15.72
C LEU A 199 3.97 2.36 -17.07
N LEU A 200 3.99 1.21 -17.74
CA LEU A 200 3.31 0.98 -19.02
C LEU A 200 1.84 0.54 -18.87
N ALA A 201 1.30 0.52 -17.65
CA ALA A 201 -0.03 0.00 -17.33
C ALA A 201 -0.27 -1.47 -17.75
N ASP A 202 0.80 -2.27 -17.85
CA ASP A 202 0.75 -3.71 -18.06
C ASP A 202 0.63 -4.44 -16.72
N GLY A 203 -0.61 -4.57 -16.23
CA GLY A 203 -0.89 -5.25 -14.97
C GLY A 203 -0.43 -6.71 -14.94
N ARG A 204 -0.57 -7.46 -16.05
CA ARG A 204 -0.22 -8.88 -16.09
C ARG A 204 1.29 -9.08 -16.07
N GLY A 205 2.03 -8.27 -16.84
CA GLY A 205 3.50 -8.25 -16.78
C GLY A 205 4.00 -7.92 -15.38
N ALA A 206 3.40 -6.91 -14.74
CA ALA A 206 3.73 -6.53 -13.36
C ALA A 206 3.46 -7.66 -12.37
N GLN A 207 2.30 -8.32 -12.48
CA GLN A 207 1.93 -9.44 -11.62
C GLN A 207 2.92 -10.60 -11.75
N ALA A 208 3.29 -10.97 -12.98
CA ALA A 208 4.27 -12.03 -13.22
C ALA A 208 5.64 -11.70 -12.60
N ALA A 209 6.13 -10.48 -12.81
CA ALA A 209 7.41 -10.02 -12.27
C ALA A 209 7.42 -9.97 -10.74
N PHE A 210 6.43 -9.33 -10.10
CA PHE A 210 6.40 -9.24 -8.65
C PHE A 210 6.10 -10.58 -7.96
N ASN A 211 5.33 -11.47 -8.59
CA ASN A 211 5.15 -12.83 -8.08
C ASN A 211 6.46 -13.64 -8.13
N ALA A 212 7.28 -13.45 -9.18
CA ALA A 212 8.61 -14.06 -9.27
C ALA A 212 9.55 -13.51 -8.18
N VAL A 213 9.60 -12.18 -7.99
CA VAL A 213 10.38 -11.55 -6.91
C VAL A 213 9.93 -12.04 -5.54
N TYR A 214 8.61 -12.15 -5.31
CA TYR A 214 8.08 -12.68 -4.06
C TYR A 214 8.50 -14.15 -3.82
N GLY A 215 8.66 -14.95 -4.88
CA GLY A 215 9.26 -16.29 -4.78
C GLY A 215 10.73 -16.28 -4.35
N GLN A 216 11.49 -15.25 -4.72
CA GLN A 216 12.91 -15.12 -4.39
C GLN A 216 13.13 -14.60 -2.96
N VAL A 217 12.30 -13.64 -2.53
CA VAL A 217 12.39 -12.99 -1.21
C VAL A 217 11.05 -13.09 -0.44
N PRO A 218 10.63 -14.30 -0.03
CA PRO A 218 9.30 -14.55 0.52
C PRO A 218 9.02 -13.91 1.88
N GLY A 219 10.07 -13.56 2.63
CA GLY A 219 9.97 -12.87 3.90
C GLY A 219 9.74 -11.35 3.78
N GLU A 220 9.88 -10.78 2.58
CA GLU A 220 9.75 -9.34 2.37
C GLU A 220 8.28 -8.93 2.14
N LEU A 221 7.94 -7.69 2.54
CA LEU A 221 6.63 -7.09 2.32
C LEU A 221 6.57 -6.26 1.03
N ALA A 222 7.69 -5.70 0.58
CA ALA A 222 7.73 -4.89 -0.64
C ALA A 222 7.23 -5.64 -1.88
N PRO A 223 7.64 -6.90 -2.15
CA PRO A 223 7.10 -7.68 -3.25
C PRO A 223 5.60 -7.97 -3.11
N LYS A 224 5.10 -8.14 -1.88
CA LYS A 224 3.67 -8.35 -1.62
C LYS A 224 2.86 -7.10 -1.91
N LEU A 225 3.33 -5.94 -1.47
CA LEU A 225 2.69 -4.65 -1.74
C LEU A 225 2.65 -4.37 -3.25
N ALA A 226 3.76 -4.58 -3.94
CA ALA A 226 3.85 -4.40 -5.38
C ALA A 226 2.96 -5.40 -6.15
N LEU A 227 2.91 -6.65 -5.71
CA LEU A 227 2.02 -7.66 -6.27
C LEU A 227 0.54 -7.31 -6.03
N ALA A 228 0.20 -6.76 -4.85
CA ALA A 228 -1.16 -6.30 -4.56
C ALA A 228 -1.60 -5.19 -5.52
N LEU A 229 -0.72 -4.21 -5.77
CA LEU A 229 -0.94 -3.13 -6.74
C LEU A 229 -1.10 -3.68 -8.16
N ALA A 230 -0.27 -4.64 -8.57
CA ALA A 230 -0.38 -5.28 -9.88
C ALA A 230 -1.67 -6.11 -10.03
N CYS A 231 -2.14 -6.76 -8.97
CA CYS A 231 -3.43 -7.45 -8.93
C CYS A 231 -4.61 -6.48 -9.04
N GLU A 232 -4.54 -5.29 -8.42
CA GLU A 232 -5.54 -4.24 -8.65
C GLU A 232 -5.58 -3.82 -10.13
N ALA A 233 -4.40 -3.55 -10.72
CA ALA A 233 -4.28 -3.18 -12.13
C ALA A 233 -4.80 -4.28 -13.08
N SER A 234 -4.67 -5.56 -12.67
CA SER A 234 -5.11 -6.73 -13.43
C SER A 234 -6.56 -7.15 -13.16
N LYS A 235 -7.29 -6.41 -12.30
CA LYS A 235 -8.69 -6.69 -11.90
C LYS A 235 -8.86 -7.99 -11.10
N GLU A 236 -7.93 -8.27 -10.20
CA GLU A 236 -7.98 -9.38 -9.23
C GLU A 236 -8.11 -8.84 -7.78
N PRO A 237 -9.26 -8.20 -7.43
CA PRO A 237 -9.41 -7.45 -6.19
C PRO A 237 -9.35 -8.33 -4.92
N ASP A 238 -9.73 -9.60 -5.02
CA ASP A 238 -9.72 -10.53 -3.88
C ASP A 238 -8.28 -10.89 -3.48
N ILE A 239 -7.41 -11.11 -4.46
CA ILE A 239 -5.98 -11.38 -4.23
C ILE A 239 -5.28 -10.11 -3.74
N ALA A 240 -5.58 -8.96 -4.35
CA ALA A 240 -5.05 -7.68 -3.91
C ALA A 240 -5.41 -7.38 -2.45
N GLU A 241 -6.67 -7.55 -2.05
CA GLU A 241 -7.09 -7.34 -0.67
C GLU A 241 -6.35 -8.26 0.31
N ALA A 242 -6.21 -9.55 0.00
CA ALA A 242 -5.48 -10.49 0.86
C ALA A 242 -4.03 -10.05 1.10
N LEU A 243 -3.34 -9.59 0.04
CA LEU A 243 -1.97 -9.11 0.13
C LEU A 243 -1.86 -7.80 0.92
N TYR A 244 -2.77 -6.84 0.70
CA TYR A 244 -2.79 -5.61 1.50
C TYR A 244 -3.07 -5.86 2.97
N VAL A 245 -3.97 -6.79 3.31
CA VAL A 245 -4.21 -7.20 4.70
C VAL A 245 -2.94 -7.78 5.31
N ALA A 246 -2.22 -8.63 4.59
CA ALA A 246 -0.94 -9.19 5.07
C ALA A 246 0.10 -8.08 5.33
N CYS A 247 0.24 -7.12 4.43
CA CYS A 247 1.11 -5.96 4.60
C CYS A 247 0.73 -5.11 5.82
N ALA A 248 -0.55 -4.72 5.95
CA ALA A 248 -1.03 -3.88 7.04
C ALA A 248 -0.87 -4.52 8.43
N ARG A 249 -1.00 -5.86 8.51
CA ARG A 249 -0.84 -6.58 9.78
C ARG A 249 0.61 -6.73 10.21
N THR A 250 1.53 -6.78 9.26
CA THR A 250 2.91 -7.21 9.53
C THR A 250 3.84 -6.06 9.91
N ASP A 251 3.64 -4.85 9.34
CA ASP A 251 4.54 -3.72 9.57
C ASP A 251 3.80 -2.37 9.49
N ALA A 252 4.01 -1.51 10.48
CA ALA A 252 3.41 -0.19 10.58
C ALA A 252 3.75 0.73 9.40
N ALA A 253 4.93 0.59 8.78
CA ALA A 253 5.31 1.37 7.60
C ALA A 253 4.42 1.06 6.38
N TYR A 254 3.85 -0.14 6.32
CA TYR A 254 2.98 -0.60 5.24
C TYR A 254 1.50 -0.35 5.52
N VAL A 255 1.14 0.08 6.74
CA VAL A 255 -0.26 0.36 7.10
C VAL A 255 -0.87 1.46 6.23
N PRO A 256 -0.26 2.64 6.04
CA PRO A 256 -0.87 3.68 5.20
C PRO A 256 -1.21 3.24 3.76
N PRO A 257 -0.27 2.72 2.95
CA PRO A 257 -0.60 2.30 1.58
C PRO A 257 -1.66 1.20 1.55
N ALA A 258 -1.57 0.22 2.46
CA ALA A 258 -2.56 -0.85 2.53
C ALA A 258 -3.94 -0.36 2.98
N ALA A 259 -4.02 0.53 3.98
CA ALA A 259 -5.27 1.08 4.47
C ALA A 259 -6.04 1.83 3.38
N PHE A 260 -5.36 2.66 2.59
CA PHE A 260 -5.98 3.37 1.47
C PHE A 260 -6.45 2.42 0.37
N ALA A 261 -5.65 1.42 0.01
CA ALA A 261 -6.05 0.43 -0.97
C ALA A 261 -7.24 -0.42 -0.50
N LEU A 262 -7.24 -0.87 0.75
CA LEU A 262 -8.35 -1.60 1.36
C LEU A 262 -9.63 -0.75 1.39
N ALA A 263 -9.52 0.53 1.74
CA ALA A 263 -10.65 1.45 1.73
C ALA A 263 -11.24 1.60 0.33
N ARG A 264 -10.40 1.75 -0.70
CA ARG A 264 -10.81 1.83 -2.10
C ARG A 264 -11.48 0.54 -2.60
N LEU A 265 -10.87 -0.62 -2.34
CA LEU A 265 -11.42 -1.93 -2.75
C LEU A 265 -12.78 -2.21 -2.10
N ARG A 266 -12.91 -1.91 -0.81
CA ARG A 266 -14.17 -2.09 -0.06
C ARG A 266 -15.24 -1.09 -0.46
N ALA A 267 -14.87 0.16 -0.75
CA ALA A 267 -15.78 1.14 -1.33
C ALA A 267 -16.33 0.66 -2.69
N GLY A 268 -15.49 0.03 -3.52
CA GLY A 268 -15.92 -0.59 -4.78
C GLY A 268 -16.95 -1.72 -4.61
N ARG A 269 -17.04 -2.33 -3.41
CA ARG A 269 -18.04 -3.33 -3.03
C ARG A 269 -19.16 -2.78 -2.15
N ASN A 270 -19.25 -1.46 -2.00
CA ASN A 270 -20.18 -0.77 -1.08
C ASN A 270 -20.04 -1.18 0.40
N ASP A 271 -18.88 -1.70 0.81
CA ASP A 271 -18.58 -1.99 2.22
C ASP A 271 -18.01 -0.75 2.91
N THR A 272 -18.92 0.15 3.30
CA THR A 272 -18.56 1.40 3.98
C THR A 272 -17.93 1.15 5.35
N THR A 273 -18.43 0.14 6.08
CA THR A 273 -17.94 -0.19 7.41
C THR A 273 -16.51 -0.71 7.35
N GLY A 274 -16.23 -1.64 6.44
CA GLY A 274 -14.88 -2.16 6.24
C GLY A 274 -13.93 -1.12 5.66
N GLY A 275 -14.41 -0.18 4.83
CA GLY A 275 -13.62 0.93 4.33
C GLY A 275 -13.19 1.91 5.44
N VAL A 276 -14.13 2.30 6.32
CA VAL A 276 -13.83 3.12 7.50
C VAL A 276 -12.89 2.41 8.45
N ALA A 277 -13.12 1.12 8.71
CA ALA A 277 -12.26 0.31 9.58
C ALA A 277 -10.83 0.19 9.03
N ALA A 278 -10.64 0.15 7.71
CA ALA A 278 -9.32 0.17 7.10
C ALA A 278 -8.59 1.49 7.35
N LEU A 279 -9.26 2.63 7.15
CA LEU A 279 -8.67 3.96 7.38
C LEU A 279 -8.38 4.22 8.87
N ASP A 280 -9.14 3.62 9.78
CA ASP A 280 -8.90 3.69 11.22
C ASP A 280 -7.62 2.96 11.67
N LEU A 281 -7.01 2.13 10.81
CA LEU A 281 -5.69 1.54 11.06
C LEU A 281 -4.56 2.58 11.03
N VAL A 282 -4.74 3.71 10.32
CA VAL A 282 -3.70 4.73 10.20
C VAL A 282 -3.55 5.48 11.53
N ALA A 283 -2.38 5.32 12.16
CA ALA A 283 -2.07 5.95 13.43
C ALA A 283 -1.99 7.48 13.32
N SER A 284 -2.35 8.20 14.41
CA SER A 284 -2.29 9.67 14.47
C SER A 284 -0.90 10.27 14.32
N THR A 285 0.15 9.47 14.53
CA THR A 285 1.56 9.86 14.32
C THR A 285 2.00 9.74 12.87
N SER A 286 1.20 9.13 11.99
CA SER A 286 1.54 8.96 10.58
C SER A 286 1.37 10.26 9.78
N ARG A 287 2.26 10.51 8.82
CA ARG A 287 2.12 11.60 7.84
C ARG A 287 0.85 11.48 7.00
N ALA A 288 0.37 10.25 6.78
CA ALA A 288 -0.86 9.96 6.04
C ALA A 288 -2.15 10.13 6.87
N PHE A 289 -2.05 10.42 8.16
CA PHE A 289 -3.22 10.52 9.04
C PHE A 289 -4.25 11.58 8.59
N PRO A 290 -3.85 12.80 8.19
CA PRO A 290 -4.81 13.79 7.73
C PRO A 290 -5.62 13.34 6.53
N GLU A 291 -4.94 12.71 5.58
CA GLU A 291 -5.54 12.14 4.39
C GLU A 291 -6.50 10.98 4.71
N ALA A 292 -6.10 10.06 5.59
CA ALA A 292 -6.95 8.97 6.06
C ALA A 292 -8.25 9.49 6.70
N ARG A 293 -8.16 10.54 7.51
CA ARG A 293 -9.32 11.18 8.13
C ARG A 293 -10.22 11.89 7.12
N ARG A 294 -9.64 12.52 6.11
CA ARG A 294 -10.37 13.13 5.00
C ARG A 294 -11.17 12.09 4.21
N GLN A 295 -10.55 10.98 3.80
CA GLN A 295 -11.25 9.90 3.11
C GLN A 295 -12.30 9.22 3.96
N ARG A 296 -12.02 9.02 5.26
CA ARG A 296 -12.99 8.45 6.20
C ARG A 296 -14.24 9.30 6.26
N ALA A 297 -14.08 10.62 6.33
CA ALA A 297 -15.19 11.56 6.32
C ALA A 297 -15.98 11.51 4.99
N ALA A 298 -15.29 11.42 3.86
CA ALA A 298 -15.92 11.30 2.55
C ALA A 298 -16.76 10.01 2.41
N ILE A 299 -16.22 8.87 2.84
CA ILE A 299 -16.93 7.57 2.83
C ILE A 299 -18.18 7.65 3.72
N LEU A 300 -18.05 8.18 4.94
CA LEU A 300 -19.18 8.33 5.87
C LEU A 300 -20.25 9.28 5.32
N ALA A 301 -19.83 10.40 4.71
CA ALA A 301 -20.74 11.36 4.10
C ALA A 301 -21.54 10.76 2.93
N ALA A 302 -20.92 9.85 2.16
CA ALA A 302 -21.55 9.18 1.03
C ALA A 302 -22.29 7.87 1.40
N SER A 303 -22.12 7.35 2.62
CA SER A 303 -22.57 6.01 3.02
C SER A 303 -24.10 5.80 3.06
N GLY A 304 -24.89 6.88 3.10
CA GLY A 304 -26.33 6.79 3.35
C GLY A 304 -26.70 6.36 4.77
N GLY A 305 -25.75 6.27 5.70
CA GLY A 305 -25.95 5.88 7.11
C GLY A 305 -26.72 6.88 7.99
N GLY A 306 -27.43 7.83 7.37
CA GLY A 306 -28.23 8.84 8.04
C GLY A 306 -27.42 9.90 8.80
N LEU A 307 -28.11 10.64 9.68
CA LEU A 307 -27.53 11.76 10.43
C LEU A 307 -26.37 11.35 11.35
N GLY A 308 -26.37 10.11 11.85
CA GLY A 308 -25.27 9.57 12.66
C GLY A 308 -23.95 9.49 11.88
N ALA A 309 -23.98 8.91 10.68
CA ALA A 309 -22.81 8.82 9.80
C ALA A 309 -22.31 10.21 9.37
N LEU A 310 -23.22 11.15 9.10
CA LEU A 310 -22.88 12.54 8.79
C LEU A 310 -22.20 13.25 9.99
N ALA A 311 -22.67 12.98 11.21
CA ALA A 311 -22.02 13.48 12.42
C ALA A 311 -20.62 12.85 12.61
N ASP A 312 -20.46 11.56 12.35
CA ASP A 312 -19.15 10.88 12.37
C ASP A 312 -18.20 11.40 11.27
N ALA A 313 -18.72 11.77 10.11
CA ALA A 313 -17.94 12.37 9.03
C ALA A 313 -17.32 13.70 9.52
N MET A 314 -18.12 14.57 10.14
CA MET A 314 -17.61 15.83 10.70
C MET A 314 -16.61 15.60 11.85
N ARG A 315 -16.89 14.65 12.75
CA ARG A 315 -15.95 14.29 13.82
C ARG A 315 -14.60 13.79 13.30
N SER A 316 -14.59 13.14 12.14
CA SER A 316 -13.35 12.60 11.55
C SER A 316 -12.33 13.69 11.23
N ILE A 317 -12.79 14.90 10.89
CA ILE A 317 -11.93 16.01 10.47
C ILE A 317 -11.67 17.02 11.60
N ASP A 318 -12.18 16.78 12.81
CA ASP A 318 -11.98 17.65 13.96
C ASP A 318 -10.53 17.57 14.45
N GLY A 319 -9.87 18.73 14.58
CA GLY A 319 -8.48 18.82 15.03
C GLY A 319 -7.42 18.30 14.05
N VAL A 320 -7.83 17.91 12.83
CA VAL A 320 -6.93 17.42 11.78
C VAL A 320 -6.52 18.56 10.85
N SER A 321 -5.24 18.67 10.51
CA SER A 321 -4.77 19.66 9.52
C SER A 321 -5.21 19.23 8.11
N ILE A 322 -6.29 19.83 7.61
CA ILE A 322 -6.82 19.62 6.26
C ILE A 322 -6.89 20.99 5.60
N ASP A 323 -6.70 21.02 4.29
CA ASP A 323 -6.89 22.24 3.50
C ASP A 323 -8.25 22.91 3.80
N ASN A 324 -8.25 24.23 3.89
CA ASN A 324 -9.43 25.01 4.29
C ASN A 324 -10.56 24.90 3.28
N LEU A 325 -10.24 24.84 1.98
CA LEU A 325 -11.23 24.70 0.92
C LEU A 325 -11.87 23.33 0.99
N ASP A 326 -11.07 22.27 1.16
CA ASP A 326 -11.59 20.90 1.31
C ASP A 326 -12.47 20.74 2.55
N ARG A 327 -12.06 21.31 3.69
CA ARG A 327 -12.87 21.33 4.91
C ARG A 327 -14.20 22.03 4.67
N ALA A 328 -14.19 23.19 4.02
CA ALA A 328 -15.41 23.96 3.75
C ALA A 328 -16.34 23.23 2.77
N ARG A 329 -15.79 22.57 1.74
CA ARG A 329 -16.55 21.75 0.76
C ARG A 329 -17.25 20.58 1.44
N LEU A 330 -16.50 19.80 2.24
CA LEU A 330 -17.04 18.68 2.99
C LEU A 330 -18.11 19.13 3.99
N THR A 331 -17.88 20.24 4.70
CA THR A 331 -18.86 20.80 5.65
C THR A 331 -20.16 21.18 4.94
N ALA A 332 -20.09 21.89 3.81
CA ALA A 332 -21.28 22.26 3.04
C ALA A 332 -22.03 21.03 2.52
N GLN A 333 -21.30 20.05 1.97
CA GLN A 333 -21.90 18.79 1.50
C GLN A 333 -22.62 18.04 2.63
N VAL A 334 -21.95 17.85 3.77
CA VAL A 334 -22.51 17.11 4.92
C VAL A 334 -23.73 17.83 5.49
N LEU A 335 -23.67 19.16 5.65
CA LEU A 335 -24.80 19.94 6.17
C LEU A 335 -25.99 19.97 5.20
N GLN A 336 -25.74 20.03 3.88
CA GLN A 336 -26.79 19.91 2.87
C GLN A 336 -27.49 18.55 2.96
N THR A 337 -26.73 17.45 2.96
CA THR A 337 -27.30 16.10 3.08
C THR A 337 -28.04 15.92 4.41
N ALA A 338 -27.54 16.51 5.50
CA ALA A 338 -28.22 16.47 6.79
C ALA A 338 -29.53 17.26 6.77
N LEU A 339 -29.54 18.44 6.14
CA LEU A 339 -30.74 19.26 5.99
C LEU A 339 -31.79 18.51 5.17
N ASP A 340 -31.41 17.92 4.04
CA ASP A 340 -32.32 17.15 3.19
C ASP A 340 -32.91 15.96 3.94
N ALA A 341 -32.10 15.26 4.74
CA ALA A 341 -32.56 14.16 5.59
C ALA A 341 -33.55 14.64 6.68
N VAL A 342 -33.30 15.78 7.31
CA VAL A 342 -34.20 16.36 8.33
C VAL A 342 -35.51 16.85 7.72
N VAL A 343 -35.47 17.48 6.55
CA VAL A 343 -36.68 17.92 5.82
C VAL A 343 -37.52 16.71 5.41
N ALA A 344 -36.88 15.63 4.95
CA ALA A 344 -37.59 14.45 4.48
C ALA A 344 -38.13 13.55 5.61
N ARG A 345 -37.40 13.41 6.73
CA ARG A 345 -37.70 12.39 7.77
C ARG A 345 -37.99 12.98 9.15
N GLY A 346 -37.89 14.30 9.30
CA GLY A 346 -38.08 15.01 10.56
C GLY A 346 -36.77 15.22 11.35
N PRO A 347 -36.80 16.13 12.35
CA PRO A 347 -35.62 16.49 13.14
C PRO A 347 -35.20 15.36 14.09
N GLN A 348 -33.90 15.29 14.38
CA GLN A 348 -33.32 14.39 15.40
C GLN A 348 -32.45 15.19 16.38
N PRO A 349 -33.05 15.87 17.37
CA PRO A 349 -32.34 16.83 18.22
C PRO A 349 -31.22 16.22 19.10
N SER A 350 -31.18 14.90 19.24
CA SER A 350 -30.11 14.19 19.96
C SER A 350 -28.80 14.11 19.16
N ILE A 351 -28.81 14.42 17.86
CA ILE A 351 -27.65 14.35 16.98
C ILE A 351 -27.17 15.77 16.65
N SER A 352 -25.85 15.97 16.70
CA SER A 352 -25.18 17.18 16.24
C SER A 352 -24.29 16.87 15.04
N VAL A 353 -24.49 17.59 13.94
CA VAL A 353 -23.72 17.47 12.70
C VAL A 353 -22.93 18.76 12.51
N GLY A 354 -21.59 18.68 12.55
CA GLY A 354 -20.72 19.86 12.36
C GLY A 354 -20.95 20.97 13.40
N GLY A 355 -21.30 20.60 14.64
CA GLY A 355 -21.62 21.54 15.72
C GLY A 355 -23.05 22.10 15.66
N HIS A 356 -23.90 21.61 14.78
CA HIS A 356 -25.30 22.02 14.65
C HIS A 356 -26.25 20.89 14.98
N VAL A 357 -27.18 21.15 15.90
CA VAL A 357 -28.26 20.22 16.25
C VAL A 357 -29.05 19.88 14.98
N ALA A 358 -29.36 18.60 14.76
CA ALA A 358 -30.06 18.13 13.55
C ALA A 358 -31.54 18.54 13.54
N THR A 359 -31.75 19.84 13.40
CA THR A 359 -33.02 20.54 13.22
C THR A 359 -32.89 21.44 12.00
N GLU A 360 -33.97 21.62 11.24
CA GLU A 360 -33.93 22.45 10.04
C GLU A 360 -33.37 23.86 10.32
N PRO A 361 -33.78 24.58 11.38
CA PRO A 361 -33.27 25.93 11.62
C PRO A 361 -31.76 25.98 11.86
N ALA A 362 -31.20 25.06 12.65
CA ALA A 362 -29.78 25.07 12.99
C ALA A 362 -28.91 24.61 11.82
N LEU A 363 -29.37 23.63 11.04
CA LEU A 363 -28.65 23.14 9.85
C LEU A 363 -28.63 24.20 8.74
N ARG A 364 -29.73 24.92 8.50
CA ARG A 364 -29.75 26.05 7.56
C ARG A 364 -28.75 27.15 7.93
N ASP A 365 -28.67 27.52 9.20
CA ASP A 365 -27.68 28.50 9.68
C ASP A 365 -26.25 28.03 9.46
N GLY A 366 -25.98 26.74 9.72
CA GLY A 366 -24.68 26.13 9.48
C GLY A 366 -24.29 26.13 8.02
N LEU A 367 -25.24 25.71 7.17
CA LEU A 367 -25.05 25.62 5.73
C LEU A 367 -24.85 27.00 5.09
N GLU A 368 -25.59 28.02 5.53
CA GLU A 368 -25.36 29.41 5.11
C GLU A 368 -23.92 29.84 5.42
N ARG A 369 -23.43 29.59 6.65
CA ARG A 369 -22.04 29.91 7.02
C ARG A 369 -21.03 29.15 6.17
N ALA A 370 -21.28 27.86 5.90
CA ALA A 370 -20.39 27.05 5.07
C ALA A 370 -20.31 27.58 3.62
N TYR A 371 -21.44 27.93 3.00
CA TYR A 371 -21.44 28.52 1.67
C TYR A 371 -20.77 29.90 1.62
N ARG A 372 -20.96 30.74 2.64
CA ARG A 372 -20.26 32.04 2.73
C ARG A 372 -18.75 31.87 2.90
N ALA A 373 -18.30 30.89 3.67
CA ALA A 373 -16.89 30.55 3.80
C ALA A 373 -16.31 30.10 2.45
N LEU A 374 -17.01 29.21 1.73
CA LEU A 374 -16.62 28.79 0.38
C LEU A 374 -16.56 29.96 -0.60
N ALA A 375 -17.53 30.87 -0.57
CA ALA A 375 -17.54 32.07 -1.43
C ALA A 375 -16.35 33.00 -1.16
N GLY A 376 -15.85 33.02 0.08
CA GLY A 376 -14.64 33.75 0.45
C GLY A 376 -13.35 33.17 -0.14
N MET A 377 -13.35 31.88 -0.50
CA MET A 377 -12.21 31.12 -1.04
C MET A 377 -12.35 30.80 -2.53
N ALA A 378 -13.41 31.28 -3.19
CA ALA A 378 -13.68 31.00 -4.59
C ALA A 378 -12.58 31.54 -5.50
N GLY A 379 -12.16 30.75 -6.49
CA GLY A 379 -11.09 31.13 -7.42
C GLY A 379 -11.57 32.10 -8.49
N THR A 380 -12.88 32.14 -8.75
CA THR A 380 -13.48 32.99 -9.78
C THR A 380 -14.69 33.80 -9.27
N PRO A 381 -15.01 34.95 -9.88
CA PRO A 381 -16.21 35.72 -9.57
C PRO A 381 -17.53 34.95 -9.80
N ASP A 382 -17.56 34.07 -10.80
CA ASP A 382 -18.75 33.28 -11.14
C ASP A 382 -19.01 32.22 -10.07
N GLU A 383 -17.99 31.47 -9.65
CA GLU A 383 -18.08 30.54 -8.52
C GLU A 383 -18.55 31.23 -7.25
N ARG A 384 -18.00 32.42 -6.97
CA ARG A 384 -18.39 33.22 -5.81
C ARG A 384 -19.88 33.58 -5.86
N THR A 385 -20.37 34.00 -7.02
CA THR A 385 -21.80 34.35 -7.21
C THR A 385 -22.69 33.15 -6.93
N VAL A 386 -22.38 31.98 -7.52
CA VAL A 386 -23.14 30.74 -7.30
C VAL A 386 -23.18 30.36 -5.81
N LEU A 387 -22.05 30.47 -5.10
CA LEU A 387 -21.97 30.15 -3.67
C LEU A 387 -22.73 31.15 -2.79
N VAL A 388 -22.72 32.44 -3.15
CA VAL A 388 -23.51 33.47 -2.45
C VAL A 388 -25.00 33.24 -2.65
N ASP A 389 -25.43 32.89 -3.86
CA ASP A 389 -26.83 32.59 -4.15
C ASP A 389 -27.29 31.32 -3.41
N ALA A 390 -26.45 30.28 -3.35
CA ALA A 390 -26.70 29.10 -2.54
C ALA A 390 -26.85 29.46 -1.04
N ALA A 391 -25.98 30.32 -0.50
CA ALA A 391 -26.08 30.81 0.88
C ALA A 391 -27.40 31.57 1.14
N ASN A 392 -27.81 32.41 0.19
CA ASN A 392 -29.06 33.16 0.30
C ASN A 392 -30.30 32.27 0.17
N GLY A 393 -30.24 31.22 -0.64
CA GLY A 393 -31.34 30.27 -0.84
C GLY A 393 -31.63 29.41 0.40
N VAL A 394 -30.61 29.11 1.22
CA VAL A 394 -30.79 28.33 2.45
C VAL A 394 -31.16 29.18 3.67
N ARG A 395 -30.97 30.51 3.58
CA ARG A 395 -31.22 31.46 4.65
C ARG A 395 -32.65 31.41 5.16
N ARG A 396 -32.82 31.46 6.49
CA ARG A 396 -34.14 31.54 7.11
C ARG A 396 -34.78 32.90 6.81
N TRP A 397 -36.02 32.87 6.32
CA TRP A 397 -36.87 34.05 6.24
C TRP A 397 -37.48 34.31 7.62
N THR A 398 -36.81 35.13 8.43
CA THR A 398 -37.48 35.71 9.61
C THR A 398 -38.42 36.80 9.13
N VAL A 399 -39.70 36.47 8.99
CA VAL A 399 -40.76 37.50 8.92
C VAL A 399 -40.78 38.15 10.30
N ARG A 400 -40.46 39.44 10.37
CA ARG A 400 -40.43 40.21 11.60
C ARG A 400 -41.83 40.71 11.97
#